data_AF-A0AAW9KGG9-F1
#
_entry.id   AF-A0AAW9KGG9-F1
#
_cell.length_a   1.000
_cell.length_b   1.000
_cell.length_c   1.000
_cell.angle_alpha   90.00
_cell.angle_beta   90.00
_cell.angle_gamma   90.00
#
_symmetry.space_group_name_H-M   'P 1'
#
loop_
_entity.id
_entity.type
_entity.pdbx_description
1 polymer ?
#
loop_
_entity_poly.entity_id
_entity_poly.type
_entity_poly.pdbx_seq_one_letter_code
_entity_poly.pdbx_strand_id
1 'polypeptide(L)' 'MKRICVYSGSNLGVQPEYKEVAKLLGKELAENNIELVYGGSQIGLMGEVANEVLKNNGKVIG' A
#
# COMPACT_ATOMS: atom_id res chain seq x y z
N MET A 1 17.02 -1.10 1.67
CA MET A 1 16.17 0.10 1.85
C MET A 1 15.29 -0.13 3.07
N LYS A 2 15.03 0.85 3.95
CA LYS A 2 14.29 0.60 5.22
C LYS A 2 12.82 1.00 5.17
N ARG A 3 12.50 2.10 4.49
CA ARG A 3 11.14 2.66 4.40
C ARG A 3 10.90 3.28 3.03
N ILE A 4 9.65 3.22 2.57
CA ILE A 4 9.20 3.88 1.34
C ILE A 4 7.96 4.71 1.65
N CYS A 5 7.96 5.98 1.23
CA CYS A 5 6.78 6.82 1.26
C CYS A 5 5.98 6.67 -0.04
N VAL A 6 4.69 6.35 0.05
CA VAL A 6 3.83 6.14 -1.12
C VAL A 6 2.68 7.15 -1.11
N TYR A 7 2.42 7.71 -2.30
CA TYR A 7 1.26 8.57 -2.57
C TYR A 7 0.44 7.95 -3.70
N SER A 8 -0.88 7.92 -3.55
CA SER A 8 -1.79 7.45 -4.60
C SER A 8 -3.15 8.16 -4.49
N GLY A 9 -4.00 7.97 -5.50
CA GLY A 9 -5.31 8.59 -5.55
C GLY A 9 -6.27 8.07 -4.46
N SER A 10 -7.09 8.97 -3.93
CA SER A 10 -8.17 8.65 -2.98
C SER A 10 -9.33 7.84 -3.59
N ASN A 11 -9.30 7.63 -4.92
CA ASN A 11 -10.22 6.76 -5.66
C ASN A 11 -9.46 5.52 -6.15
N LEU A 12 -10.17 4.40 -6.31
CA LEU A 12 -9.62 3.17 -6.90
C LEU A 12 -9.30 3.31 -8.41
N GLY A 13 -9.80 4.37 -9.04
CA GLY A 13 -9.79 4.52 -10.49
C GLY A 13 -10.83 3.64 -11.17
N VAL A 14 -10.86 3.71 -12.50
CA VAL A 14 -11.86 3.00 -13.32
C VAL A 14 -11.39 1.63 -13.80
N GLN A 15 -10.08 1.36 -13.75
CA GLN A 15 -9.51 0.10 -14.18
C GLN A 15 -9.22 -0.77 -12.94
N PRO A 16 -9.66 -2.04 -12.93
CA PRO A 16 -9.43 -2.95 -11.80
C PRO A 16 -7.93 -3.21 -11.57
N GLU A 17 -7.12 -3.10 -12.62
CA GLU A 17 -5.67 -3.28 -12.59
C GLU A 17 -4.96 -2.36 -11.59
N TYR A 18 -5.47 -1.13 -11.36
CA TYR A 18 -4.88 -0.23 -10.37
C TYR A 18 -4.94 -0.80 -8.96
N LYS A 19 -6.08 -1.40 -8.60
CA LYS A 19 -6.26 -2.05 -7.30
C LYS A 19 -5.37 -3.27 -7.16
N GLU A 20 -5.24 -4.06 -8.21
CA GLU A 20 -4.39 -5.26 -8.19
C GLU A 20 -2.90 -4.92 -8.08
N VAL A 21 -2.43 -3.89 -8.79
CA VAL A 21 -1.06 -3.39 -8.65
C VAL A 21 -0.82 -2.77 -7.27
N ALA A 22 -1.80 -2.05 -6.70
CA ALA A 22 -1.70 -1.52 -5.34
C ALA A 22 -1.50 -2.63 -4.30
N LYS A 23 -2.28 -3.72 -4.39
CA LYS A 23 -2.08 -4.89 -3.53
C LYS A 23 -0.72 -5.53 -3.77
N LEU A 24 -0.33 -5.75 -5.03
CA LEU A 24 0.97 -6.35 -5.36
C LEU A 24 2.13 -5.55 -4.74
N LEU A 25 2.07 -4.22 -4.83
CA LEU A 25 3.04 -3.34 -4.18
C LEU A 25 3.06 -3.55 -2.66
N GLY A 26 1.89 -3.53 -2.00
CA GLY A 26 1.82 -3.72 -0.55
C GLY A 26 2.36 -5.07 -0.09
N LYS A 27 2.05 -6.12 -0.83
CA LYS A 27 2.61 -7.46 -0.60
C LYS A 27 4.13 -7.44 -0.71
N GLU A 28 4.69 -6.88 -1.77
CA GLU A 28 6.14 -6.86 -1.97
C GLU A 28 6.88 -6.03 -0.91
N LEU A 29 6.29 -4.92 -0.48
CA LEU A 29 6.87 -4.14 0.63
C LEU A 29 6.99 -5.00 1.90
N ALA A 30 5.94 -5.76 2.23
CA ALA A 30 5.96 -6.63 3.40
C ALA A 30 6.96 -7.78 3.25
N GLU A 31 6.97 -8.50 2.12
CA GLU A 31 7.87 -9.62 1.86
C GLU A 31 9.35 -9.19 1.89
N ASN A 32 9.65 -7.97 1.44
CA ASN A 32 10.99 -7.40 1.47
C ASN A 32 11.36 -6.70 2.80
N ASN A 33 10.51 -6.79 3.83
CA ASN A 33 10.71 -6.11 5.12
C ASN A 33 10.90 -4.58 4.99
N ILE A 34 10.23 -3.96 4.03
CA ILE A 34 10.23 -2.52 3.81
C ILE A 34 9.01 -1.92 4.51
N GLU A 35 9.23 -0.96 5.41
CA GLU A 35 8.12 -0.30 6.10
C GLU A 35 7.45 0.73 5.17
N LEU A 36 6.12 0.67 5.07
CA LEU A 36 5.33 1.65 4.32
C LEU A 36 5.14 2.92 5.15
N VAL A 37 5.38 4.08 4.53
CA VAL A 37 5.01 5.40 5.09
C VAL A 37 3.98 6.03 4.16
N TYR A 38 2.86 6.51 4.70
CA TYR A 38 1.82 7.16 3.90
C TYR A 38 1.02 8.15 4.76
N GLY A 39 0.04 8.85 4.20
CA GLY A 39 -0.74 9.87 4.90
C GLY A 39 -1.93 9.36 5.75
N GLY A 40 -1.97 8.08 6.12
CA GLY A 40 -3.01 7.54 7.01
C GLY A 40 -4.41 7.35 6.41
N SER A 41 -4.58 7.54 5.10
CA SER A 41 -5.87 7.43 4.42
C SER A 41 -6.35 5.98 4.23
N GLN A 42 -7.52 5.63 4.75
CA GLN A 42 -8.08 4.27 4.62
C GLN A 42 -8.82 4.01 3.30
N ILE A 43 -8.87 4.99 2.38
CA ILE A 43 -9.69 4.93 1.17
C ILE A 43 -8.84 4.88 -0.11
N GLY A 44 -9.47 4.45 -1.21
CA GLY A 44 -8.85 4.42 -2.52
C GLY A 44 -7.71 3.42 -2.64
N LEU A 45 -6.80 3.68 -3.59
CA LEU A 45 -5.63 2.82 -3.80
C LEU A 45 -4.73 2.79 -2.57
N MET A 46 -4.72 3.87 -1.80
CA MET A 46 -3.82 3.97 -0.66
C MET A 46 -4.20 3.05 0.49
N GLY A 47 -5.51 2.91 0.73
CA GLY A 47 -6.04 1.90 1.64
C GLY A 47 -5.69 0.47 1.18
N GLU A 48 -5.76 0.18 -0.12
CA GLU A 48 -5.43 -1.15 -0.65
C GLU A 48 -3.97 -1.53 -0.41
N VAL A 49 -3.01 -0.63 -0.66
CA VAL A 49 -1.58 -0.88 -0.37
C VAL A 49 -1.39 -1.10 1.13
N ALA A 50 -1.90 -0.21 1.98
CA ALA A 50 -1.70 -0.28 3.43
C ALA A 50 -2.31 -1.56 4.02
N ASN A 51 -3.51 -1.93 3.58
CA ASN A 51 -4.17 -3.17 3.98
C ASN A 51 -3.37 -4.40 3.57
N GLU A 52 -2.83 -4.43 2.34
CA GLU A 52 -2.05 -5.58 1.88
C GLU A 52 -0.70 -5.67 2.60
N VAL A 53 -0.05 -4.55 2.96
CA VAL A 53 1.15 -4.56 3.82
C VAL A 53 0.83 -5.20 5.18
N LEU A 54 -0.24 -4.75 5.84
CA LEU A 54 -0.64 -5.25 7.16
C LEU A 54 -1.03 -6.74 7.12
N LYS A 55 -1.76 -7.16 6.08
CA LYS A 55 -2.16 -8.55 5.86
C LYS A 55 -0.97 -9.49 5.70
N ASN A 56 0.16 -9.01 5.18
CA ASN A 56 1.40 -9.77 5.03
C ASN A 56 2.38 -9.53 6.20
N ASN A 57 1.90 -9.09 7.36
CA ASN A 57 2.69 -8.81 8.57
C ASN A 57 3.78 -7.73 8.39
N GLY A 58 3.65 -6.88 7.38
CA GLY A 58 4.49 -5.72 7.19
C GLY A 58 4.15 -4.59 8.17
N LYS A 59 4.98 -3.53 8.15
CA LYS A 59 4.80 -2.37 9.02
C LYS A 59 4.35 -1.16 8.22
N VAL A 60 3.42 -0.40 8.80
CA VAL A 60 2.87 0.82 8.22
C VAL A 60 3.00 1.96 9.22
N ILE A 61 3.42 3.13 8.73
CA ILE A 61 3.39 4.41 9.42
C ILE A 61 2.43 5.31 8.63
N GLY A 62 1.32 5.68 9.26
CA GLY A 62 0.23 6.47 8.66
C GLY A 62 -0.11 7.69 9.49
#